data_AF-A0A935IBV0-F1
#
_entry.id   AF-A0A935IBV0-F1
#
_cell.length_a   1.000
_cell.length_b   1.000
_cell.length_c   1.000
_cell.angle_alpha   90.00
_cell.angle_beta   90.00
_cell.angle_gamma   90.00
#
_symmetry.space_group_name_H-M   'P 1'
#
loop_
_entity.id
_entity.type
_entity.pdbx_description
1 polymer ?
#
loop_
_entity_poly.entity_id
_entity_poly.type
_entity_poly.pdbx_seq_one_letter_code
_entity_poly.pdbx_strand_id
1 'polypeptide(L)'
;MVQKDQEFNAQTRKKQGRYDKRLILKIVSDIESGHPRKELQDQYGLGKRSIDRWMKDYGSIHYKDNIKRKSYSKLQKRTIVSAIEQGRMSIQEVQDAYGIKTVN
;
A
#
# COMPACT_ATOMS: atom_id res chain seq x y z
N MET A 1 24.56 -20.16 -14.26
CA MET A 1 23.51 -19.87 -15.27
C MET A 1 22.56 -18.85 -14.68
N VAL A 2 22.79 -17.55 -14.93
CA VAL A 2 21.85 -16.50 -14.53
C VAL A 2 20.88 -16.35 -15.69
N GLN A 3 19.66 -16.83 -15.50
CA GLN A 3 18.60 -16.65 -16.49
C GLN A 3 18.37 -15.14 -16.63
N LYS A 4 18.75 -14.61 -17.80
CA LYS A 4 18.49 -13.23 -18.19
C LYS A 4 16.97 -13.08 -18.28
N ASP A 5 16.38 -12.51 -17.24
CA ASP A 5 14.97 -12.16 -17.24
C ASP A 5 14.68 -11.24 -18.42
N GLN A 6 13.76 -11.72 -19.26
CA GLN A 6 13.31 -11.09 -20.48
C GLN A 6 13.14 -9.58 -20.31
N GLU A 7 13.78 -8.83 -21.21
CA GLU A 7 13.56 -7.42 -21.44
C GLU A 7 12.06 -7.17 -21.64
N PHE A 8 11.36 -6.84 -20.55
CA PHE A 8 9.92 -6.59 -20.57
C PHE A 8 9.72 -5.20 -21.19
N ASN A 9 9.57 -5.20 -22.51
CA ASN A 9 9.48 -4.02 -23.35
C ASN A 9 8.45 -3.03 -22.77
N ALA A 10 8.94 -1.83 -22.38
CA ALA A 10 8.21 -0.80 -21.66
C ALA A 10 7.12 -0.09 -22.50
N GLN A 11 6.56 -0.77 -23.50
CA GLN A 11 5.41 -0.32 -24.29
C GLN A 11 4.12 -0.95 -23.76
N THR A 12 3.87 -0.84 -22.45
CA THR A 12 2.72 -1.51 -21.78
C THR A 12 1.49 -0.62 -21.60
N ARG A 13 1.42 0.55 -22.25
CA ARG A 13 0.13 1.18 -22.50
C ARG A 13 -0.40 0.70 -23.85
N LYS A 14 -1.32 -0.26 -23.84
CA LYS A 14 -2.19 -0.47 -25.01
C LYS A 14 -2.85 0.87 -25.34
N LYS A 15 -3.11 1.18 -26.62
CA LYS A 15 -3.83 2.40 -27.05
C LYS A 15 -5.16 2.64 -26.30
N GLN A 16 -5.71 1.60 -25.65
CA GLN A 16 -6.90 1.62 -24.77
C GLN A 16 -6.61 1.72 -23.25
N GLY A 17 -5.42 2.17 -22.84
CA GLY A 17 -5.18 2.72 -21.49
C GLY A 17 -5.01 1.73 -20.33
N ARG A 18 -4.89 0.42 -20.57
CA ARG A 18 -4.66 -0.59 -19.50
C ARG A 18 -3.25 -1.19 -19.58
N TYR A 19 -2.64 -1.35 -18.40
CA TYR A 19 -1.36 -2.04 -18.22
C TYR A 19 -1.55 -3.56 -18.24
N ASP A 20 -0.50 -4.29 -18.65
CA ASP A 20 -0.48 -5.76 -18.60
C ASP A 20 -0.56 -6.25 -17.15
N LYS A 21 -1.44 -7.23 -16.89
CA LYS A 21 -1.58 -7.87 -15.58
C LYS A 21 -0.26 -8.46 -15.07
N ARG A 22 0.61 -8.97 -15.97
CA ARG A 22 1.93 -9.50 -15.58
C ARG A 22 2.82 -8.42 -14.96
N LEU A 23 2.84 -7.23 -15.58
CA LEU A 23 3.55 -6.08 -15.04
C LEU A 23 2.96 -5.66 -13.69
N ILE A 24 1.64 -5.60 -13.56
CA ILE A 24 0.97 -5.25 -12.31
C ILE A 24 1.42 -6.18 -11.18
N LEU A 25 1.37 -7.50 -11.39
CA LEU A 25 1.74 -8.48 -10.38
C LEU A 25 3.22 -8.42 -10.03
N LYS A 26 4.10 -8.18 -11.01
CA LYS A 26 5.54 -7.98 -10.76
C LYS A 26 5.77 -6.77 -9.85
N ILE A 27 5.20 -5.62 -10.19
CA ILE A 27 5.33 -4.39 -9.40
C ILE A 27 4.79 -4.55 -7.98
N VAL A 28 3.67 -5.26 -7.81
CA VAL A 28 3.12 -5.55 -6.48
C VAL A 28 4.09 -6.41 -5.68
N SER A 29 4.63 -7.49 -6.27
CA SER A 29 5.61 -8.35 -5.62
C SER A 29 6.88 -7.58 -5.23
N ASP A 30 7.39 -6.73 -6.11
CA ASP A 30 8.60 -5.94 -5.86
C ASP A 30 8.39 -4.99 -4.66
N ILE A 31 7.22 -4.34 -4.57
CA ILE A 31 6.86 -3.46 -3.43
C ILE A 31 6.76 -4.26 -2.13
N GLU A 32 6.17 -5.46 -2.17
CA GLU A 32 6.05 -6.32 -0.98
C GLU A 32 7.40 -6.83 -0.50
N SER A 33 8.34 -7.06 -1.43
CA SER A 33 9.74 -7.37 -1.14
C SER A 33 10.55 -6.15 -0.65
N GLY A 34 9.93 -4.96 -0.57
CA GLY A 34 10.54 -3.76 0.00
C GLY A 34 11.11 -2.76 -1.01
N HIS A 35 10.89 -2.95 -2.32
CA HIS A 35 11.37 -1.99 -3.31
C HIS A 35 10.65 -0.64 -3.17
N PRO A 36 11.39 0.48 -3.21
CA PRO A 36 10.79 1.81 -3.17
C PRO A 36 9.84 2.03 -4.35
N ARG A 37 8.61 2.42 -4.04
CA ARG A 37 7.59 2.75 -5.04
C ARG A 37 8.03 3.85 -6.01
N LYS A 38 8.93 4.74 -5.60
CA LYS A 38 9.43 5.85 -6.44
C LYS A 38 10.36 5.31 -7.54
N GLU A 39 11.28 4.42 -7.18
CA GLU A 39 12.18 3.77 -8.14
C GLU A 39 11.39 2.98 -9.19
N LEU A 40 10.36 2.25 -8.78
CA LEU A 40 9.48 1.53 -9.71
C LEU A 40 8.65 2.48 -10.59
N GLN A 41 8.32 3.69 -10.12
CA GLN A 41 7.66 4.70 -10.97
C GLN A 41 8.61 5.20 -12.05
N ASP A 42 9.83 5.54 -11.66
CA ASP A 42 10.84 6.11 -12.54
C ASP A 42 11.30 5.05 -13.58
N GLN A 43 11.54 3.81 -13.14
CA GLN A 43 11.99 2.70 -14.00
C GLN A 43 10.94 2.30 -15.05
N TYR A 44 9.66 2.27 -14.70
CA TYR A 44 8.60 1.76 -15.56
C TYR A 44 7.65 2.85 -16.10
N GLY A 45 7.96 4.13 -15.85
CA GLY A 45 7.11 5.26 -16.26
C GLY A 45 5.69 5.22 -15.67
N LEU A 46 5.55 4.71 -14.44
CA LEU A 46 4.26 4.49 -13.81
C LEU A 46 3.77 5.74 -13.09
N GLY A 47 2.48 6.05 -13.24
CA GLY A 47 1.84 7.08 -12.41
C GLY A 47 1.57 6.57 -10.99
N LYS A 48 1.83 7.39 -9.97
CA LYS A 48 1.53 7.12 -8.54
C LYS A 48 0.16 6.47 -8.30
N ARG A 49 -0.90 7.01 -8.92
CA ARG A 49 -2.28 6.50 -8.77
C ARG A 49 -2.44 5.05 -9.26
N SER A 50 -1.65 4.63 -10.24
CA SER A 50 -1.69 3.26 -10.78
C SER A 50 -1.19 2.28 -9.72
N ILE A 51 -0.03 2.57 -9.13
CA ILE A 51 0.56 1.74 -8.07
C ILE A 51 -0.34 1.71 -6.84
N ASP A 52 -0.89 2.86 -6.41
CA ASP A 52 -1.80 2.92 -5.27
C ASP A 52 -3.04 2.03 -5.49
N ARG A 53 -3.60 2.03 -6.70
CA ARG A 53 -4.72 1.16 -7.07
C ARG A 53 -4.30 -0.31 -7.08
N TRP A 54 -3.14 -0.64 -7.64
CA TRP A 54 -2.68 -2.03 -7.69
C TRP A 54 -2.39 -2.60 -6.31
N MET A 55 -1.75 -1.83 -5.41
CA MET A 55 -1.54 -2.28 -4.03
C MET A 55 -2.85 -2.43 -3.25
N LYS A 56 -3.90 -1.68 -3.62
CA LYS A 56 -5.24 -1.87 -3.06
C LYS A 56 -5.87 -3.17 -3.56
N ASP A 57 -5.86 -3.39 -4.87
CA ASP A 57 -6.60 -4.45 -5.55
C ASP A 57 -5.87 -5.81 -5.46
N TYR A 58 -4.53 -5.82 -5.57
CA TYR A 58 -3.69 -7.02 -5.67
C TYR A 58 -2.72 -7.21 -4.49
N GLY A 59 -2.52 -6.19 -3.65
CA GLY A 59 -1.65 -6.32 -2.48
C GLY A 59 -2.16 -7.39 -1.50
N SER A 60 -1.23 -8.15 -0.95
CA SER A 60 -1.46 -9.20 0.04
C SER A 60 -2.09 -8.65 1.32
N ILE A 61 -2.72 -9.54 2.09
CA ILE A 61 -3.25 -9.23 3.42
C ILE A 61 -2.09 -8.77 4.33
N HIS A 62 -0.95 -9.48 4.27
CA HIS A 62 0.25 -9.12 5.00
C HIS A 62 0.71 -7.68 4.71
N TYR A 63 0.73 -7.29 3.43
CA TYR A 63 1.05 -5.91 3.05
C TYR A 63 0.06 -4.90 3.64
N LYS A 64 -1.25 -5.20 3.57
CA LYS A 64 -2.31 -4.30 4.04
C LYS A 64 -2.29 -4.09 5.55
N ASP A 65 -1.97 -5.12 6.30
CA ASP A 65 -2.04 -5.10 7.77
C ASP A 65 -0.73 -4.65 8.42
N ASN A 66 0.42 -5.05 7.87
CA ASN A 66 1.72 -4.85 8.51
C ASN A 66 2.58 -3.77 7.87
N ILE A 67 2.55 -3.65 6.53
CA ILE A 67 3.47 -2.78 5.77
C ILE A 67 2.80 -1.43 5.46
N LYS A 68 1.53 -1.43 5.06
CA LYS A 68 0.79 -0.23 4.71
C LYS A 68 0.49 0.60 5.96
N ARG A 69 0.74 1.91 5.87
CA ARG A 69 0.30 2.85 6.92
C ARG A 69 -1.23 2.79 7.08
N LYS A 70 -1.68 2.47 8.29
CA LYS A 70 -3.12 2.50 8.64
C LYS A 70 -3.66 3.92 8.49
N SER A 71 -4.86 4.02 7.92
CA SER A 71 -5.62 5.26 7.81
C SER A 71 -6.97 5.09 8.51
N TYR A 72 -7.29 6.00 9.42
CA TYR A 72 -8.57 5.99 10.13
C TYR A 72 -9.56 6.94 9.46
N SER A 73 -10.81 6.49 9.31
CA SER A 73 -11.90 7.33 8.82
C SER A 73 -12.21 8.48 9.80
N LYS A 74 -12.88 9.54 9.32
CA LYS A 74 -13.31 10.65 10.18
C LYS A 74 -14.17 10.17 11.35
N LEU A 75 -15.08 9.23 11.09
CA LEU A 75 -15.96 8.66 12.10
C LEU A 75 -15.14 7.92 13.17
N GLN A 76 -14.22 7.03 12.75
CA GLN A 76 -13.36 6.31 13.70
C GLN A 76 -12.54 7.27 14.57
N LYS A 77 -11.94 8.30 13.96
CA LYS A 77 -11.19 9.32 14.72
C LYS A 77 -12.07 10.01 15.76
N ARG A 78 -13.30 10.41 15.38
CA ARG A 78 -14.25 11.04 16.30
C ARG A 78 -14.65 10.10 17.43
N THR A 79 -14.97 8.85 17.14
CA THR A 79 -15.33 7.84 18.14
C THR A 79 -14.19 7.62 19.13
N ILE A 80 -12.96 7.51 18.64
CA ILE A 80 -11.76 7.37 19.46
C ILE A 80 -11.61 8.58 20.41
N VAL A 81 -11.63 9.79 19.86
CA VAL A 81 -11.46 11.02 20.66
C VAL A 81 -12.56 11.14 21.71
N SER A 82 -13.83 10.93 21.35
CA SER A 82 -14.94 11.01 22.30
C SER A 82 -14.88 9.93 23.39
N ALA A 83 -14.36 8.73 23.10
CA ALA A 83 -14.19 7.69 24.11
C ALA A 83 -13.13 8.07 25.15
N ILE A 84 -12.04 8.73 24.71
CA ILE A 84 -10.99 9.26 25.60
C ILE A 84 -11.54 10.42 26.45
N GLU A 85 -12.21 11.38 25.82
CA GLU A 85 -12.79 12.56 26.50
C GLU A 85 -13.83 12.16 27.56
N GLN A 86 -14.60 11.09 27.32
CA GLN A 86 -15.60 10.58 28.25
C GLN A 86 -15.02 9.63 29.31
N GLY A 87 -13.71 9.36 29.29
CA GLY A 87 -13.05 8.44 30.22
C GLY A 87 -13.47 6.98 30.05
N ARG A 88 -14.08 6.62 28.91
CA ARG A 88 -14.50 5.23 28.61
C ARG A 88 -13.35 4.35 28.15
N MET A 89 -12.29 4.96 27.60
CA MET A 89 -11.06 4.29 27.23
C MET A 89 -9.88 5.21 27.54
N SER A 90 -8.80 4.63 28.04
CA SER A 90 -7.48 5.25 28.11
C SER A 90 -6.82 5.30 26.73
N ILE A 91 -5.78 6.12 26.60
CA ILE A 91 -4.98 6.21 25.37
C ILE A 91 -4.39 4.84 25.00
N GLN A 92 -3.94 4.06 25.99
CA GLN A 92 -3.37 2.72 25.78
C GLN A 92 -4.43 1.74 25.26
N GLU A 93 -5.61 1.69 25.87
CA GLU A 93 -6.70 0.80 25.42
C GLU A 93 -7.15 1.13 24.00
N VAL A 94 -7.18 2.41 23.63
CA VAL A 94 -7.46 2.83 22.26
C VAL A 94 -6.33 2.38 21.31
N GLN A 95 -5.07 2.50 21.72
CA GLN A 95 -3.93 2.08 20.91
C GLN A 95 -4.00 0.59 20.59
N ASP A 96 -4.31 -0.23 21.59
CA ASP A 96 -4.45 -1.68 21.43
C ASP A 96 -5.68 -2.02 20.59
N ALA A 97 -6.85 -1.46 20.90
CA ALA A 97 -8.10 -1.77 20.22
C ALA A 97 -8.11 -1.37 18.73
N TYR A 98 -7.45 -0.27 18.38
CA TYR A 98 -7.42 0.24 17.00
C TYR A 98 -6.08 -0.03 16.30
N GLY A 99 -5.11 -0.63 16.99
CA GLY A 99 -3.75 -0.88 16.50
C GLY A 99 -3.04 0.40 16.05
N ILE A 100 -3.17 1.46 16.84
CA ILE A 100 -2.52 2.76 16.62
C ILE A 100 -1.08 2.65 17.14
N LYS A 101 -0.12 2.65 16.22
CA LYS A 101 1.30 2.68 16.56
C LYS A 101 1.67 4.06 17.11
N THR A 102 2.30 4.10 18.29
CA THR A 102 2.92 5.31 18.82
C THR A 102 4.06 5.73 17.89
N VAL A 103 4.06 7.00 17.47
CA VAL A 103 5.18 7.58 16.75
C VAL A 103 6.06 8.22 17.83
N ASN A 104 7.19 7.58 18.13
CA ASN A 104 8.27 8.22 18.90
C ASN A 104 8.95 9.29 18.06
#